data_AF-A0A822GHX0-F1
#
_entry.id   AF-A0A822GHX0-F1
#
_cell.length_a   1.000
_cell.length_b   1.000
_cell.length_c   1.000
_cell.angle_alpha   90.00
_cell.angle_beta   90.00
_cell.angle_gamma   90.00
#
_symmetry.space_group_name_H-M   'P 1'
#
loop_
_entity.id
_entity.type
_entity.pdbx_description
1 polymer ?
#
loop_
_entity_poly.entity_id
_entity_poly.type
_entity_poly.pdbx_seq_one_letter_code
_entity_poly.pdbx_strand_id
1 'polypeptide(L)'
;MTRTSLDTSRLPQDVLTYTDKQFYDFIKNFCGQDASDLLSIQAIRSVDSFLSIQDVYSVFELDSDDVKDIQKQCGFQKRNGIYTVRP
;
A
#
# COMPACT_ATOMS: atom_id res chain seq x y z
N MET A 1 23.00 1.47 15.76
CA MET A 1 21.70 1.33 15.09
C MET A 1 20.75 0.68 16.08
N THR A 2 19.76 1.41 16.57
CA THR A 2 18.74 0.89 17.49
C THR A 2 17.88 -0.10 16.71
N ARG A 3 17.90 -1.38 17.11
CA ARG A 3 17.11 -2.43 16.46
C ARG A 3 15.67 -2.27 16.92
N THR A 4 14.86 -1.52 16.17
CA THR A 4 13.42 -1.44 16.39
C THR A 4 12.86 -2.86 16.17
N SER A 5 12.41 -3.52 17.23
CA SER A 5 11.72 -4.80 17.09
C SER A 5 10.36 -4.51 16.46
N LEU A 6 10.15 -4.99 15.24
CA LEU A 6 8.84 -4.96 14.61
C LEU A 6 7.94 -5.94 15.37
N ASP A 7 6.82 -5.45 15.89
CA ASP A 7 5.80 -6.29 16.50
C ASP A 7 4.98 -6.97 15.40
N THR A 8 5.20 -8.27 15.23
CA THR A 8 4.50 -9.12 14.26
C THR A 8 3.42 -9.99 14.91
N SER A 9 3.11 -9.79 16.20
CA SER A 9 2.18 -10.65 16.96
C SER A 9 0.75 -10.66 16.40
N ARG A 10 0.37 -9.62 15.66
CA ARG A 10 -0.95 -9.47 15.02
C ARG A 10 -1.01 -10.04 13.61
N LEU A 11 0.11 -10.50 13.05
CA LEU A 11 0.15 -11.08 11.72
C LEU A 11 -0.26 -12.56 11.76
N PRO A 12 -1.06 -13.04 10.80
CA PRO A 12 -1.29 -14.46 10.61
C PRO A 12 0.02 -15.23 10.39
N GLN A 13 0.10 -16.46 10.90
CA GLN A 13 1.31 -17.30 10.75
C GLN A 13 1.64 -17.61 9.28
N ASP A 14 0.62 -17.66 8.43
CA ASP A 14 0.70 -18.02 7.02
C ASP A 14 0.69 -16.80 6.08
N VAL A 15 0.83 -15.58 6.61
CA VAL A 15 0.72 -14.33 5.83
C VAL A 15 1.68 -14.29 4.62
N LEU A 16 2.85 -14.93 4.74
CA LEU A 16 3.84 -15.02 3.66
C LEU A 16 3.36 -15.85 2.46
N THR A 17 2.34 -16.68 2.64
CA THR A 17 1.76 -17.50 1.57
C THR A 17 0.64 -16.80 0.81
N TYR A 18 0.21 -15.61 1.27
CA TYR A 18 -0.93 -14.92 0.69
C TYR A 18 -0.59 -14.35 -0.67
N THR A 19 -1.45 -14.69 -1.65
CA THR A 19 -1.35 -14.16 -3.02
C THR A 19 -2.71 -13.65 -3.52
N ASP A 20 -2.64 -12.75 -4.50
CA ASP A 20 -3.79 -12.18 -5.23
C ASP A 20 -4.91 -11.74 -4.26
N LYS A 21 -6.10 -12.32 -4.39
CA LYS A 21 -7.26 -11.96 -3.58
C LYS A 21 -7.02 -12.10 -2.07
N GLN A 22 -6.33 -13.17 -1.64
CA GLN A 22 -6.07 -13.39 -0.22
C GLN A 22 -5.14 -12.30 0.35
N PHE A 23 -4.14 -11.90 -0.44
CA PHE A 23 -3.25 -10.80 -0.09
C PHE A 23 -4.02 -9.47 0.01
N TYR A 24 -4.83 -9.13 -0.99
CA TYR A 24 -5.62 -7.88 -0.97
C TYR A 24 -6.65 -7.86 0.16
N ASP A 25 -7.35 -8.97 0.41
CA ASP A 25 -8.30 -9.08 1.53
C ASP A 25 -7.59 -8.88 2.88
N PHE A 26 -6.39 -9.44 3.04
CA PHE A 26 -5.59 -9.23 4.24
C PHE A 26 -5.20 -7.75 4.42
N ILE A 27 -4.64 -7.12 3.39
CA ILE A 27 -4.26 -5.70 3.44
C ILE A 27 -5.47 -4.82 3.71
N LYS A 28 -6.61 -5.08 3.06
CA LYS A 28 -7.87 -4.36 3.30
C LYS A 28 -8.31 -4.45 4.75
N ASN A 29 -8.28 -5.63 5.34
CA ASN A 29 -8.71 -5.85 6.72
C ASN A 29 -7.73 -5.27 7.75
N PHE A 30 -6.44 -5.22 7.42
CA PHE A 30 -5.39 -4.79 8.35
C PHE A 30 -5.07 -3.30 8.24
N CYS A 31 -5.02 -2.76 7.02
CA CYS A 31 -4.59 -1.40 6.70
C CYS A 31 -5.71 -0.52 6.11
N GLY A 32 -6.86 -1.10 5.74
CA GLY A 32 -7.98 -0.39 5.13
C GLY A 32 -8.03 -0.51 3.60
N GLN A 33 -9.19 -0.11 3.04
CA GLN A 33 -9.51 -0.24 1.62
C GLN A 33 -8.50 0.49 0.72
N ASP A 34 -8.20 1.75 1.04
CA ASP A 34 -7.31 2.61 0.25
C ASP A 34 -5.92 1.98 0.03
N ALA A 35 -5.36 1.33 1.06
CA ALA A 35 -4.09 0.64 0.98
C ALA A 35 -4.16 -0.60 0.07
N SER A 36 -5.26 -1.36 0.13
CA SER A 36 -5.48 -2.51 -0.75
C SER A 36 -5.57 -2.09 -2.21
N ASP A 37 -6.31 -1.02 -2.49
CA ASP A 37 -6.51 -0.52 -3.85
C ASP A 37 -5.20 0.02 -4.45
N LEU A 38 -4.39 0.72 -3.63
CA LEU A 38 -3.06 1.20 -4.02
C LEU A 38 -2.10 0.06 -4.39
N LEU A 39 -2.15 -1.07 -3.69
CA LEU A 39 -1.33 -2.23 -4.06
C LEU A 39 -1.85 -2.93 -5.31
N SER A 40 -3.18 -2.99 -5.47
CA SER A 40 -3.83 -3.62 -6.62
C SER A 40 -3.50 -2.91 -7.94
N ILE A 41 -3.54 -1.58 -7.98
CA ILE A 41 -3.20 -0.81 -9.19
C ILE A 41 -1.73 -0.98 -9.60
N GLN A 42 -0.85 -1.23 -8.64
CA GLN A 42 0.58 -1.52 -8.87
C GLN A 42 0.85 -3.00 -9.19
N ALA A 43 -0.19 -3.85 -9.26
CA ALA A 43 -0.08 -5.30 -9.41
C ALA A 43 0.77 -5.98 -8.33
N ILE A 44 0.81 -5.40 -7.12
CA ILE A 44 1.51 -5.93 -5.96
C ILE A 44 0.59 -6.93 -5.29
N ARG A 45 0.81 -8.21 -5.55
CA ARG A 45 -0.15 -9.29 -5.26
C ARG A 45 0.35 -10.30 -4.23
N SER A 46 1.46 -10.05 -3.56
CA SER A 46 2.00 -10.94 -2.53
C SER A 46 2.91 -10.19 -1.55
N VAL A 47 3.13 -10.78 -0.38
CA VAL A 47 4.08 -10.22 0.59
C VAL A 47 5.48 -10.09 0.00
N ASP A 48 5.95 -11.08 -0.76
CA ASP A 48 7.28 -11.02 -1.40
C ASP A 48 7.40 -9.83 -2.37
N SER A 49 6.38 -9.60 -3.20
CA SER A 49 6.37 -8.44 -4.11
C SER A 49 6.34 -7.12 -3.35
N PHE A 50 5.56 -7.05 -2.27
CA PHE A 50 5.44 -5.86 -1.43
C PHE A 50 6.76 -5.53 -0.72
N LEU A 51 7.43 -6.54 -0.15
CA LEU A 51 8.72 -6.37 0.54
C LEU A 51 9.87 -6.03 -0.41
N SER A 52 9.71 -6.28 -1.71
CA SER A 52 10.70 -5.94 -2.74
C SER A 52 10.63 -4.47 -3.18
N ILE A 53 9.61 -3.74 -2.76
CA ILE A 53 9.38 -2.36 -3.18
C ILE A 53 10.03 -1.39 -2.21
N GLN A 54 10.79 -0.44 -2.75
CA GLN A 54 11.45 0.60 -1.96
C GLN A 54 10.48 1.65 -1.45
N ASP A 55 9.57 2.10 -2.31
CA ASP A 55 8.54 3.08 -1.99
C ASP A 55 7.25 2.79 -2.76
N VAL A 56 6.21 2.36 -2.04
CA VAL A 56 4.89 2.05 -2.58
C VAL A 56 4.16 3.29 -3.12
N TYR A 57 4.59 4.50 -2.72
CA TYR A 57 3.99 5.75 -3.16
C TYR A 57 4.67 6.36 -4.38
N SER A 58 5.78 5.79 -4.83
CA SER A 58 6.48 6.22 -6.07
C SER A 58 5.57 6.17 -7.31
N VAL A 59 4.55 5.31 -7.30
CA VAL A 59 3.53 5.25 -8.36
C VAL A 59 2.82 6.59 -8.58
N PHE A 60 2.72 7.45 -7.56
CA PHE A 60 2.07 8.77 -7.66
C PHE A 60 2.84 9.78 -8.50
N GLU A 61 4.07 9.47 -8.93
CA GLU A 61 4.84 10.27 -9.88
C GLU A 61 4.42 10.01 -11.33
N LEU A 62 3.61 8.98 -11.59
CA LEU A 62 3.16 8.61 -12.93
C LEU A 62 1.94 9.46 -13.36
N ASP A 63 1.98 9.96 -14.59
CA ASP A 63 0.84 10.65 -15.20
C ASP A 63 -0.16 9.64 -15.80
N SER A 64 -1.01 9.07 -14.93
CA SER A 64 -2.09 8.16 -15.30
C SER A 64 -3.38 8.55 -14.58
N ASP A 65 -4.52 8.42 -15.25
CA ASP A 65 -5.82 8.75 -14.66
C ASP A 65 -6.18 7.82 -13.49
N ASP A 66 -5.84 6.53 -13.61
CA ASP A 66 -6.02 5.57 -12.52
C ASP A 66 -5.19 5.96 -11.28
N VAL A 67 -3.97 6.47 -11.51
CA VAL A 67 -3.07 6.96 -10.45
C VAL A 67 -3.63 8.23 -9.81
N LYS A 68 -4.16 9.17 -10.60
CA LYS A 68 -4.80 10.40 -10.07
C LYS A 68 -6.02 10.08 -9.21
N ASP A 69 -6.78 9.05 -9.55
CA ASP A 69 -7.96 8.67 -8.78
C ASP A 69 -7.60 8.03 -7.44
N ILE A 70 -6.61 7.12 -7.41
CA ILE A 70 -6.13 6.56 -6.13
C ILE A 70 -5.42 7.63 -5.28
N GLN A 71 -4.74 8.61 -5.90
CA GLN A 71 -4.08 9.70 -5.18
C GLN A 71 -5.09 10.61 -4.45
N LYS A 72 -6.30 10.77 -4.98
CA LYS A 72 -7.42 11.46 -4.30
C LYS A 72 -7.92 10.68 -3.09
N GLN A 73 -7.88 9.35 -3.13
CA GLN A 73 -8.33 8.47 -2.05
C GLN A 73 -7.27 8.41 -0.92
N CYS A 74 -6.03 8.11 -1.29
CA CYS A 74 -4.90 7.92 -0.37
C CYS A 74 -4.24 9.22 0.11
N GLY A 75 -4.62 10.37 -0.44
CA GLY A 75 -3.97 11.65 -0.21
C GLY A 75 -4.85 12.72 0.43
N PHE A 76 -4.20 13.82 0.81
CA PHE A 76 -4.80 15.13 1.02
C PHE A 76 -4.35 16.06 -0.10
N GLN A 77 -5.31 16.70 -0.79
CA GLN A 77 -4.99 17.73 -1.77
C GLN A 77 -4.67 19.05 -1.05
N LYS A 78 -3.48 19.59 -1.28
CA LYS A 78 -3.11 20.95 -0.88
C LYS A 78 -3.79 21.96 -1.81
N ARG A 79 -3.92 23.22 -1.34
CA ARG A 79 -4.55 24.32 -2.11
C ARG A 79 -3.91 24.61 -3.47
N ASN A 80 -2.65 24.23 -3.66
CA ASN A 80 -1.93 24.38 -4.93
C ASN A 80 -2.08 23.17 -5.87
N GLY A 81 -2.96 22.22 -5.54
CA GLY A 81 -3.20 21.01 -6.34
C GLY A 81 -2.24 19.85 -6.06
N ILE A 82 -1.21 20.04 -5.21
CA ILE A 82 -0.25 18.99 -4.84
C ILE A 82 -0.90 18.06 -3.81
N TYR A 83 -0.77 16.75 -3.99
CA TYR A 83 -1.24 15.77 -3.00
C TYR A 83 -0.13 15.39 -2.01
N THR A 84 -0.53 15.09 -0.77
CA THR A 84 0.34 14.46 0.24
C THR A 84 -0.31 13.19 0.76
N VAL A 85 0.46 12.11 0.87
CA VAL A 85 0.01 10.84 1.44
C VAL A 85 -0.50 11.06 2.88
N ARG A 86 -1.62 10.44 3.23
CA ARG A 86 -2.16 10.51 4.60
C ARG A 86 -1.19 9.81 5.57
N PRO A 87 -0.96 10.38 6.77
CA PRO A 87 -0.08 9.79 7.78
C PRO A 87 -0.64 8.49 8.36
#